data_AF-A0A1Q3QSZ7-F1
#
_entry.id   AF-A0A1Q3QSZ7-F1
#
_cell.length_a   1.000
_cell.length_b   1.000
_cell.length_c   1.000
_cell.angle_alpha   90.00
_cell.angle_beta   90.00
_cell.angle_gamma   90.00
#
_symmetry.space_group_name_H-M   'P 1'
#
loop_
_entity.id
_entity.type
_entity.pdbx_description
1 polymer ?
#
loop_
_entity_poly.entity_id
_entity_poly.type
_entity_poly.pdbx_seq_one_letter_code
_entity_poly.pdbx_strand_id
1 'polypeptide(L)'
;MPLLEVIQTRHLSASIRLTDTTASQVDQYAAFIHASANDVVEQALAYVFSKDREFQEFLRTPEAQRITPTLRVRRASANDAAEPSAKKPVSAASSASQTPAVVAGTRA
;
A
#
# COMPACT_ATOMS: atom_id res chain seq x y z
N MET A 1 -11.11 -28.68 21.80
CA MET A 1 -10.16 -28.16 20.79
C MET A 1 -10.57 -26.72 20.52
N PRO A 2 -9.81 -25.69 20.90
CA PRO A 2 -10.18 -24.31 20.60
C PRO A 2 -9.90 -24.02 19.11
N LEU A 3 -10.87 -23.41 18.45
CA LEU A 3 -10.80 -22.99 17.04
C LEU A 3 -9.88 -21.74 16.96
N LEU A 4 -9.00 -21.69 15.96
CA LEU A 4 -8.16 -20.53 15.70
C LEU A 4 -9.06 -19.32 15.40
N GLU A 5 -9.05 -18.29 16.25
CA GLU A 5 -9.69 -17.01 15.96
C GLU A 5 -8.78 -16.21 15.02
N VAL A 6 -9.07 -16.25 13.72
CA VAL A 6 -8.37 -15.43 12.72
C VAL A 6 -8.99 -14.03 12.74
N ILE A 7 -8.33 -13.09 13.42
CA ILE A 7 -8.71 -11.67 13.38
C ILE A 7 -8.25 -11.10 12.04
N GLN A 8 -9.18 -10.92 11.10
CA GLN A 8 -8.91 -10.28 9.83
C GLN A 8 -8.74 -8.77 10.06
N THR A 9 -7.49 -8.29 10.08
CA THR A 9 -7.20 -6.85 10.10
C THR A 9 -7.40 -6.26 8.71
N ARG A 10 -8.29 -5.27 8.58
CA ARG A 10 -8.44 -4.50 7.34
C ARG A 10 -7.58 -3.25 7.42
N HIS A 11 -6.56 -3.17 6.57
CA HIS A 11 -5.77 -1.96 6.39
C HIS A 11 -6.46 -1.02 5.39
N LEU A 12 -6.47 0.28 5.69
CA LEU A 12 -6.98 1.33 4.81
C LEU A 12 -5.82 2.18 4.32
N SER A 13 -5.69 2.38 3.01
CA SER A 13 -4.70 3.32 2.47
C SER A 13 -5.30 4.72 2.41
N ALA A 14 -4.78 5.64 3.21
CA ALA A 14 -5.15 7.05 3.18
C ALA A 14 -3.99 7.92 2.68
N SER A 15 -4.30 9.01 1.97
CA SER A 15 -3.30 10.02 1.61
C SER A 15 -3.36 11.17 2.60
N ILE A 16 -2.24 11.43 3.27
CA ILE A 16 -2.05 12.52 4.22
C ILE A 16 -0.94 13.41 3.68
N ARG A 17 -1.09 14.73 3.81
CA ARG A 17 -0.06 15.71 3.46
C ARG A 17 0.70 16.09 4.73
N LEU A 18 2.00 15.88 4.71
CA LEU A 18 2.92 16.29 5.77
C LEU A 18 3.82 17.42 5.24
N THR A 19 4.36 18.23 6.15
CA THR A 19 5.42 19.18 5.80
C THR A 19 6.74 18.46 5.59
N ASP A 20 7.67 19.08 4.86
CA ASP A 20 8.99 18.50 4.59
C ASP A 20 9.76 18.16 5.88
N THR A 21 9.64 19.03 6.90
CA THR A 21 10.27 18.83 8.20
C THR A 21 9.74 17.61 8.93
N THR A 22 8.41 17.44 8.98
CA THR A 22 7.77 16.31 9.65
C THR A 22 8.04 15.00 8.90
N ALA A 23 7.98 15.01 7.57
CA ALA A 23 8.31 13.82 6.77
C ALA A 23 9.75 13.35 7.05
N SER A 24 10.72 14.27 7.06
CA SER A 24 12.13 13.96 7.38
C SER A 24 12.29 13.39 8.79
N GLN A 25 11.59 13.94 9.79
CA GLN A 25 11.63 13.43 11.17
C GLN A 25 11.04 12.03 11.29
N VAL A 26 9.94 11.74 10.57
CA VAL A 26 9.35 10.40 10.54
C VAL A 26 10.34 9.39 9.96
N ASP A 27 11.01 9.72 8.85
CA ASP A 27 12.00 8.84 8.23
C ASP A 27 13.23 8.62 9.13
N GLN A 28 13.71 9.67 9.79
CA GLN A 28 14.80 9.58 10.77
C GLN A 28 14.44 8.70 11.96
N TYR A 29 13.23 8.86 12.50
CA TYR A 29 12.77 8.06 13.62
C TYR A 29 12.56 6.60 13.22
N ALA A 30 11.99 6.35 12.04
CA ALA A 30 11.85 5.00 11.47
C ALA A 30 13.22 4.31 11.33
N ALA A 31 14.23 5.03 10.82
CA ALA A 31 15.60 4.53 10.74
C ALA A 31 16.21 4.24 12.12
N PHE A 32 15.93 5.08 13.12
CA PHE A 32 16.43 4.91 14.50
C PHE A 32 15.86 3.67 15.19
N ILE A 33 14.56 3.40 15.04
CA ILE A 33 13.91 2.24 15.67
C ILE A 33 13.91 0.98 14.80
N HIS A 34 14.54 1.05 13.61
CA HIS A 34 14.54 -0.02 12.62
C HIS A 34 13.13 -0.51 12.22
N ALA A 35 12.20 0.43 12.02
CA ALA A 35 10.83 0.15 11.59
C ALA A 35 10.50 0.88 10.28
N SER A 36 9.30 0.64 9.74
CA SER A 36 8.82 1.40 8.59
C SER A 36 8.24 2.75 9.01
N ALA A 37 8.30 3.75 8.13
CA ALA A 37 7.65 5.04 8.35
C ALA A 37 6.13 4.90 8.60
N ASN A 38 5.50 3.89 7.97
CA ASN A 38 4.09 3.60 8.20
C ASN A 38 3.80 3.16 9.64
N ASP A 39 4.63 2.28 10.19
CA ASP A 39 4.48 1.79 11.57
C ASP A 39 4.70 2.91 12.58
N VAL A 40 5.69 3.78 12.32
CA VAL A 40 5.93 4.98 13.15
C VAL A 40 4.69 5.87 13.21
N VAL A 41 4.07 6.15 12.07
CA VAL A 41 2.88 7.01 12.01
C VAL A 41 1.69 6.34 12.69
N GLU A 42 1.44 5.06 12.42
CA GLU A 42 0.35 4.30 13.04
C GLU A 42 0.52 4.27 14.57
N GLN A 43 1.71 3.95 15.07
CA GLN A 43 1.99 3.87 16.49
C GLN A 43 1.93 5.24 17.17
N ALA A 44 2.42 6.29 16.52
CA ALA A 44 2.34 7.66 17.03
C ALA A 44 0.88 8.10 17.18
N LEU A 45 0.03 7.85 16.18
CA LEU A 45 -1.40 8.15 16.25
C LEU A 45 -2.10 7.32 17.33
N ALA A 46 -1.84 6.02 17.41
CA ALA A 46 -2.38 5.15 18.44
C ALA A 46 -1.99 5.63 19.86
N TYR A 47 -0.75 6.09 20.03
CA TYR A 47 -0.29 6.67 21.28
C TYR A 47 -1.05 7.95 21.61
N VAL A 48 -1.12 8.92 20.69
CA VAL A 48 -1.85 10.18 20.90
C VAL A 48 -3.31 9.90 21.24
N PHE A 49 -3.99 9.04 20.47
CA PHE A 49 -5.39 8.71 20.72
C PHE A 49 -5.60 8.05 22.08
N SER A 50 -4.69 7.19 22.54
CA SER A 50 -4.82 6.53 23.85
C SER A 50 -4.41 7.40 25.04
N LYS A 51 -3.56 8.41 24.84
CA LYS A 51 -3.02 9.26 25.91
C LYS A 51 -3.73 10.60 26.07
N ASP A 52 -4.37 11.09 25.02
CA ASP A 52 -5.15 12.32 25.08
C ASP A 52 -6.45 12.09 25.88
N ARG A 53 -6.49 12.65 27.09
CA ARG A 53 -7.64 12.52 28.00
C ARG A 53 -8.89 13.19 27.41
N GLU A 54 -8.74 14.35 26.78
CA GLU A 54 -9.87 15.09 26.22
C GLU A 54 -10.45 14.34 25.03
N PHE A 55 -9.57 13.79 24.19
CA PHE A 55 -10.00 12.94 23.08
C PHE A 55 -10.70 11.67 23.58
N GLN A 56 -10.18 11.01 24.62
CA GLN A 56 -10.82 9.84 25.23
C GLN A 56 -12.19 10.16 25.83
N GLU A 57 -12.36 11.33 26.43
CA GLU A 57 -13.67 11.77 26.92
C GLU A 57 -14.61 12.10 25.76
N PHE A 58 -14.11 12.76 24.70
CA PHE A 58 -14.87 13.01 23.48
C PHE A 58 -15.39 11.72 22.85
N LEU A 59 -14.58 10.65 22.81
CA LEU A 59 -15.00 9.34 22.29
C LEU A 59 -16.18 8.70 23.05
N ARG A 60 -16.45 9.11 24.30
CA ARG A 60 -17.62 8.65 25.07
C ARG A 60 -18.90 9.40 24.74
N THR A 61 -18.80 10.54 24.07
CA THR A 61 -19.95 11.35 23.69
C THR A 61 -20.63 10.79 22.43
N PRO A 62 -21.94 11.05 22.23
CA PRO A 62 -22.63 10.68 20.99
C PRO A 62 -22.12 11.48 19.77
N GLU A 63 -21.38 12.55 19.96
CA GLU A 63 -20.83 13.40 18.89
C GLU A 63 -19.69 12.69 18.15
N ALA A 64 -18.89 11.89 18.84
CA ALA A 64 -17.84 11.08 18.23
C ALA A 64 -18.38 10.08 17.19
N GLN A 65 -19.64 9.63 17.34
CA GLN A 65 -20.28 8.73 16.39
C GLN A 65 -20.83 9.43 15.14
N ARG A 66 -20.91 10.77 15.16
CA ARG A 66 -21.48 11.59 14.08
C ARG A 66 -20.43 12.27 13.21
N ILE A 67 -19.15 11.96 13.39
CA ILE A 67 -18.08 12.59 12.61
C ILE A 67 -18.20 12.22 11.12
N THR A 68 -17.98 13.21 10.26
CA THR A 68 -17.88 12.98 8.82
C THR A 68 -16.45 12.55 8.49
N PRO A 69 -16.21 11.37 7.89
CA PRO A 69 -14.87 10.94 7.52
C PRO A 69 -14.25 11.88 6.48
N THR A 70 -13.13 12.52 6.83
CA THR A 70 -12.41 13.45 5.94
C THR A 70 -11.15 12.86 5.32
N LEU A 71 -10.71 11.69 5.79
CA LEU A 71 -9.54 11.01 5.24
C LEU A 71 -9.80 10.62 3.78
N ARG A 72 -8.83 10.96 2.92
CA ARG A 72 -8.85 10.58 1.51
C ARG A 72 -8.44 9.11 1.39
N VAL A 73 -9.40 8.23 1.67
CA VAL A 73 -9.20 6.79 1.61
C VAL A 73 -9.24 6.34 0.15
N ARG A 74 -8.15 5.72 -0.30
CA ARG A 74 -8.16 4.89 -1.50
C ARG A 74 -8.85 3.58 -1.15
N ARG A 75 -10.16 3.51 -1.37
CA ARG A 75 -10.87 2.21 -1.33
C ARG A 75 -10.45 1.44 -2.57
N ALA A 76 -9.73 0.34 -2.40
CA ALA A 76 -9.70 -0.69 -3.43
C ALA A 76 -11.17 -1.10 -3.64
N SER A 77 -11.69 -0.86 -4.84
CA SER A 77 -13.05 -1.23 -5.20
C SER A 77 -13.26 -2.71 -4.85
N ALA A 78 -14.25 -3.02 -4.03
CA ALA A 78 -14.70 -4.38 -3.78
C ALA A 78 -15.41 -5.00 -5.02
N ASN A 79 -15.04 -4.57 -6.23
CA ASN A 79 -15.56 -5.01 -7.51
C ASN A 79 -14.45 -5.54 -8.43
N ASP A 80 -13.36 -6.05 -7.86
CA ASP A 80 -12.56 -7.05 -8.56
C ASP A 80 -13.26 -8.41 -8.42
N ALA A 81 -14.44 -8.48 -9.02
CA ALA A 81 -15.08 -9.73 -9.36
C ALA A 81 -14.17 -10.40 -10.39
N ALA A 82 -13.42 -11.40 -9.94
CA ALA A 82 -12.80 -12.44 -10.73
C ALA A 82 -12.29 -11.99 -12.12
N GLU A 83 -11.02 -11.62 -12.22
CA GLU A 83 -10.34 -11.72 -13.52
C GLU A 83 -10.38 -13.21 -13.94
N PRO A 84 -11.15 -13.61 -14.96
CA PRO A 84 -11.06 -14.98 -15.44
C PRO A 84 -9.69 -15.13 -16.06
N SER A 85 -8.93 -16.10 -15.55
CA SER A 85 -7.68 -16.59 -16.15
C SER A 85 -7.87 -16.83 -17.65
N ALA A 86 -7.50 -15.84 -18.47
CA ALA A 86 -7.39 -16.00 -19.91
C ALA A 86 -6.02 -16.63 -20.19
N LYS A 87 -5.98 -17.96 -20.07
CA LYS A 87 -4.97 -18.81 -20.69
C LYS A 87 -4.86 -18.41 -22.17
N LYS A 88 -3.81 -17.72 -22.58
CA LYS A 88 -3.43 -17.68 -24.00
C LYS A 88 -2.69 -18.99 -24.30
N PRO A 89 -3.20 -19.82 -25.24
CA PRO A 89 -2.57 -21.06 -25.59
C PRO A 89 -1.27 -20.78 -26.34
N VAL A 90 -0.25 -21.55 -25.99
CA VAL A 90 0.97 -21.72 -26.77
C VAL A 90 0.57 -22.36 -28.09
N SER A 91 0.62 -21.61 -29.19
CA SER A 91 0.55 -22.18 -30.53
C SER A 91 1.89 -21.99 -31.21
N ALA A 92 2.64 -23.08 -31.24
CA ALA A 92 3.80 -23.23 -32.08
C ALA A 92 3.41 -23.02 -33.55
N ALA A 93 4.16 -22.18 -34.25
CA ALA A 93 4.28 -22.24 -35.69
C ALA A 93 5.74 -21.95 -36.03
N SER A 94 6.44 -23.04 -36.30
CA SER A 94 7.80 -23.13 -36.83
C SER A 94 7.99 -22.22 -38.04
N SER A 95 9.16 -21.59 -38.13
CA SER A 95 9.93 -21.60 -39.38
C SER A 95 11.37 -21.20 -39.08
N ALA A 96 12.23 -22.20 -39.18
CA ALA A 96 13.67 -22.09 -39.20
C ALA A 96 14.11 -21.20 -40.39
N SER A 97 15.11 -20.36 -40.16
CA SER A 97 16.08 -19.96 -41.18
C SER A 97 17.35 -19.51 -40.47
N GLN A 98 18.23 -20.48 -40.26
CA GLN A 98 19.62 -20.26 -39.91
C GLN A 98 20.40 -19.71 -41.13
N THR A 99 21.23 -18.68 -40.84
CA THR A 99 22.62 -18.46 -41.28
C THR A 99 22.89 -17.98 -42.74
N PRO A 100 24.14 -17.60 -43.11
CA PRO A 100 24.67 -16.22 -43.04
C PRO A 100 25.35 -15.78 -44.37
N ALA A 101 25.83 -14.54 -44.52
CA ALA A 101 27.05 -14.23 -45.30
C ALA A 101 27.44 -12.74 -45.32
N VAL A 102 28.74 -12.56 -45.15
CA VAL A 102 29.61 -11.39 -45.36
C VAL A 102 29.51 -10.83 -46.79
N VAL A 103 29.49 -9.50 -46.97
CA VAL A 103 30.13 -8.83 -48.12
C VAL A 103 30.74 -7.50 -47.69
N ALA A 104 32.02 -7.36 -48.02
CA ALA A 104 32.87 -6.20 -47.85
C ALA A 104 32.75 -5.21 -49.03
N GLY A 105 33.05 -3.94 -48.77
CA GLY A 105 33.50 -2.96 -49.76
C GLY A 105 32.40 -2.08 -50.36
N THR A 106 32.55 -0.76 -50.23
CA THR A 106 32.78 0.20 -51.34
C THR A 106 32.74 1.63 -50.77
N ARG A 107 33.84 2.36 -50.84
CA ARG A 107 33.83 3.84 -50.89
C ARG A 107 34.59 4.23 -52.16
N ALA A 108 33.87 4.98 -52.99
CA ALA A 108 34.37 5.70 -54.15
C ALA A 108 35.10 6.98 -53.71
#